data_AF-A0A0K8PCW3-F1
#
_entry.id   AF-A0A0K8PCW3-F1
#
_cell.length_a   1.000
_cell.length_b   1.000
_cell.length_c   1.000
_cell.angle_alpha   90.00
_cell.angle_beta   90.00
_cell.angle_gamma   90.00
#
_symmetry.space_group_name_H-M   'P 1'
#
loop_
_entity.id
_entity.type
_entity.pdbx_description
1 polymer ?
#
loop_
_entity_poly.entity_id
_entity_poly.type
_entity_poly.pdbx_seq_one_letter_code
_entity_poly.pdbx_strand_id
1 'polypeptide(L)'
;MKVRWITKKQIWIIAIILLVVALLIDLNTRLSTLQFLTDQKMTLESDVSNLKATLEIVSEKVDYANSDTAVEEWARQQGMMMKEGDHVLIPLPVSETAIEPTATPTIQPTQVENWQVWQKLIFDQ
;
A
#
# COMPACT_ATOMS: atom_id res chain seq x y z
N MET A 1 -20.13 -76.32 -11.52
CA MET A 1 -20.16 -74.87 -11.21
C MET A 1 -21.62 -74.40 -11.32
N LYS A 2 -22.36 -74.30 -10.22
CA LYS A 2 -23.79 -73.92 -10.23
C LYS A 2 -23.89 -72.40 -10.29
N VAL A 3 -24.19 -71.85 -11.46
CA VAL A 3 -24.52 -70.43 -11.61
C VAL A 3 -25.87 -70.20 -10.92
N ARG A 4 -25.85 -69.48 -9.79
CA ARG A 4 -27.08 -69.10 -9.06
C ARG A 4 -27.86 -68.12 -9.94
N TRP A 5 -29.04 -68.54 -10.37
CA TRP A 5 -29.97 -67.69 -11.12
C TRP A 5 -30.42 -66.52 -10.24
N ILE A 6 -30.25 -65.31 -10.76
CA ILE A 6 -30.64 -64.06 -10.10
C ILE A 6 -32.17 -64.02 -9.98
N THR A 7 -32.68 -63.71 -8.79
CA THR A 7 -34.12 -63.62 -8.54
C THR A 7 -34.66 -62.24 -8.94
N LYS A 8 -35.93 -62.16 -9.39
CA LYS A 8 -36.58 -60.89 -9.80
C LYS A 8 -36.48 -59.78 -8.74
N LYS A 9 -36.51 -60.13 -7.46
CA LYS A 9 -36.35 -59.19 -6.33
C LYS A 9 -34.94 -58.58 -6.28
N GLN A 10 -33.89 -59.36 -6.57
CA GLN A 10 -32.52 -58.84 -6.62
C GLN A 10 -32.33 -57.85 -7.77
N ILE A 11 -32.94 -58.09 -8.93
CA ILE A 11 -32.90 -57.16 -10.07
C ILE A 11 -33.52 -55.82 -9.69
N TRP A 12 -34.68 -55.84 -9.02
CA TRP A 12 -35.36 -54.62 -8.57
C TRP A 12 -34.56 -53.82 -7.54
N ILE A 13 -33.92 -54.50 -6.59
CA ILE A 13 -33.05 -53.85 -5.60
C ILE A 13 -31.85 -53.19 -6.30
N ILE A 14 -31.21 -53.89 -7.24
CA ILE A 14 -30.08 -53.35 -8.00
C ILE A 14 -30.51 -52.13 -8.83
N ALA A 15 -31.70 -52.18 -9.45
CA ALA A 15 -32.24 -51.06 -10.21
C ALA A 15 -32.49 -49.82 -9.33
N ILE A 16 -33.06 -50.00 -8.14
CA ILE A 16 -33.25 -48.91 -7.17
C ILE A 16 -31.92 -48.32 -6.74
N ILE A 17 -30.94 -49.17 -6.42
CA ILE A 17 -29.60 -48.71 -6.02
C ILE A 17 -28.96 -47.89 -7.13
N LEU A 18 -29.02 -48.36 -8.38
CA LEU A 18 -28.50 -47.60 -9.53
C LEU A 18 -29.22 -46.26 -9.70
N LEU A 19 -30.53 -46.22 -9.51
CA LEU A 19 -31.31 -44.98 -9.60
C LEU A 19 -30.89 -43.97 -8.51
N VAL A 20 -30.73 -44.44 -7.26
CA VAL A 20 -30.26 -43.59 -6.15
C VAL A 20 -28.84 -43.09 -6.41
N VAL A 21 -27.94 -43.94 -6.88
CA VAL A 21 -26.56 -43.54 -7.22
C VAL A 21 -26.55 -42.49 -8.34
N ALA A 22 -27.36 -42.68 -9.39
CA ALA A 22 -27.47 -41.71 -10.47
C ALA A 22 -27.99 -40.35 -9.96
N LEU A 23 -28.97 -40.35 -9.06
CA LEU A 23 -29.52 -39.14 -8.44
C LEU A 23 -28.48 -38.41 -7.58
N LEU A 24 -27.69 -39.15 -6.80
CA LEU A 24 -26.63 -38.59 -5.96
C LEU A 24 -25.53 -37.96 -6.81
N ILE A 25 -25.18 -38.58 -7.95
CA ILE A 25 -24.21 -38.01 -8.89
C ILE A 25 -24.74 -36.69 -9.46
N ASP A 26 -25.97 -36.66 -9.99
CA ASP A 26 -26.57 -35.44 -10.55
C ASP A 26 -26.67 -34.32 -9.51
N LEU A 27 -27.15 -34.64 -8.30
CA LEU A 27 -27.25 -33.68 -7.21
C LEU A 27 -25.87 -33.11 -6.83
N ASN A 28 -24.86 -33.98 -6.71
CA ASN A 28 -23.50 -33.56 -6.37
C ASN A 28 -22.91 -32.65 -7.46
N THR A 29 -23.09 -33.00 -8.73
CA THR A 29 -22.64 -32.19 -9.86
C THR A 29 -23.32 -30.83 -9.89
N ARG A 30 -24.63 -30.77 -9.63
CA ARG A 30 -25.36 -29.50 -9.54
C ARG A 30 -24.88 -28.65 -8.38
N LEU A 31 -24.68 -29.26 -7.21
CA LEU A 31 -24.23 -28.53 -6.02
C LEU A 31 -22.83 -27.96 -6.21
N SER A 32 -21.89 -28.74 -6.74
CA SER A 32 -20.54 -28.27 -7.02
C SER A 32 -20.52 -27.14 -8.06
N THR A 33 -21.36 -27.25 -9.10
CA THR A 33 -21.52 -26.19 -10.10
C THR A 33 -22.07 -24.92 -9.47
N LEU A 34 -23.11 -25.02 -8.64
CA LEU A 34 -23.69 -23.86 -7.95
C LEU A 34 -22.70 -23.18 -7.02
N GLN A 35 -21.91 -23.95 -6.27
CA GLN A 35 -20.85 -23.40 -5.41
C GLN A 35 -19.81 -22.65 -6.25
N PHE A 36 -19.31 -23.28 -7.33
CA PHE A 36 -18.35 -22.64 -8.22
C PHE A 36 -18.86 -21.35 -8.87
N LEU A 37 -20.12 -21.30 -9.31
CA LEU A 37 -20.72 -20.07 -9.83
C LEU A 37 -20.91 -19.00 -8.74
N THR A 38 -21.27 -19.41 -7.52
CA THR A 38 -21.46 -18.50 -6.39
C THR A 38 -20.14 -17.86 -5.98
N ASP A 39 -19.08 -18.65 -5.89
CA ASP A 39 -17.74 -18.16 -5.55
C ASP A 39 -17.24 -17.17 -6.60
N GLN A 40 -17.37 -17.51 -7.89
CA GLN A 40 -17.02 -16.58 -8.98
C GLN A 40 -17.83 -15.29 -8.92
N LYS A 41 -19.15 -15.38 -8.68
CA LYS A 41 -20.00 -14.20 -8.55
C LYS A 41 -19.52 -13.31 -7.40
N MET A 42 -19.20 -13.88 -6.25
CA MET A 42 -18.71 -13.13 -5.09
C MET A 42 -17.39 -12.42 -5.38
N THR A 43 -16.46 -13.08 -6.07
CA THR A 43 -15.20 -12.45 -6.52
C THR A 43 -15.48 -11.30 -7.48
N LEU A 44 -16.32 -11.51 -8.50
CA LEU A 44 -16.67 -10.47 -9.47
C LEU A 44 -17.37 -9.28 -8.82
N GLU A 45 -18.28 -9.50 -7.88
CA GLU A 45 -18.97 -8.42 -7.15
C GLU A 45 -17.97 -7.59 -6.33
N SER A 46 -17.00 -8.23 -5.69
CA SER A 46 -15.91 -7.55 -4.98
C SER A 46 -15.07 -6.69 -5.93
N ASP A 47 -14.64 -7.24 -7.07
CA ASP A 47 -13.84 -6.52 -8.06
C ASP A 47 -14.59 -5.32 -8.63
N VAL A 48 -15.87 -5.49 -8.97
CA VAL A 48 -16.73 -4.41 -9.46
C VAL A 48 -16.91 -3.33 -8.39
N SER A 49 -17.07 -3.71 -7.12
CA SER A 49 -17.18 -2.75 -6.02
C SER A 49 -15.92 -1.91 -5.87
N ASN A 50 -14.75 -2.56 -5.88
CA ASN A 50 -13.45 -1.88 -5.81
C ASN A 50 -13.24 -0.93 -7.00
N LEU A 51 -13.63 -1.37 -8.19
CA LEU A 51 -13.48 -0.57 -9.40
C LEU A 51 -14.41 0.64 -9.40
N LYS A 52 -15.65 0.50 -8.92
CA LYS A 52 -16.59 1.61 -8.75
C LYS A 52 -16.09 2.63 -7.74
N ALA A 53 -15.60 2.19 -6.58
CA ALA A 53 -15.02 3.09 -5.59
C ALA A 53 -13.81 3.86 -6.15
N THR A 54 -12.96 3.19 -6.93
CA THR A 54 -11.83 3.85 -7.60
C THR A 54 -12.31 4.87 -8.64
N LEU A 55 -13.32 4.52 -9.44
CA LEU A 55 -13.87 5.39 -10.46
C LEU A 55 -14.49 6.65 -9.85
N GLU A 56 -15.21 6.54 -8.75
CA GLU A 56 -15.79 7.69 -8.04
C GLU A 56 -14.69 8.69 -7.62
N ILE A 57 -13.63 8.21 -6.98
CA ILE A 57 -12.49 9.05 -6.56
C ILE A 57 -11.77 9.69 -7.76
N VAL A 58 -11.60 8.92 -8.85
CA VAL A 58 -10.90 9.42 -10.05
C VAL A 58 -11.77 10.41 -10.81
N SER A 59 -13.09 10.22 -10.85
CA SER A 59 -14.02 11.09 -11.56
C SER A 59 -13.98 12.52 -11.02
N GLU A 60 -13.99 12.69 -9.70
CA GLU A 60 -13.88 14.00 -9.06
C GLU A 60 -12.57 14.71 -9.42
N LYS A 61 -11.45 13.97 -9.45
CA LYS A 61 -10.14 14.53 -9.84
C LYS A 61 -10.10 14.94 -11.30
N VAL A 62 -10.73 14.18 -12.18
CA VAL A 62 -10.84 14.51 -13.61
C VAL A 62 -11.71 15.76 -13.80
N ASP A 63 -12.83 15.85 -13.09
CA ASP A 63 -13.72 17.01 -13.15
C ASP A 63 -13.02 18.27 -12.65
N TYR A 64 -12.30 18.19 -11.53
CA TYR A 64 -11.46 19.28 -11.04
C TYR A 64 -10.38 19.65 -12.06
N ALA A 65 -9.64 18.68 -12.61
CA ALA A 65 -8.58 18.93 -13.60
C ALA A 65 -9.09 19.60 -14.88
N ASN A 66 -10.35 19.37 -15.26
CA ASN A 66 -11.01 20.03 -16.39
C ASN A 66 -11.62 21.39 -16.04
N SER A 67 -11.58 21.82 -14.78
CA SER A 67 -12.18 23.08 -14.34
C SER A 67 -11.24 24.27 -14.52
N ASP A 68 -11.81 25.46 -14.74
CA ASP A 68 -11.05 26.72 -14.79
C ASP A 68 -10.30 27.00 -13.48
N THR A 69 -10.82 26.51 -12.35
CA THR A 69 -10.18 26.62 -11.04
C THR A 69 -8.82 25.92 -11.02
N ALA A 70 -8.71 24.73 -11.59
CA ALA A 70 -7.44 24.00 -11.67
C ALA A 70 -6.44 24.72 -12.59
N VAL A 71 -6.92 25.35 -13.66
CA VAL A 71 -6.08 26.17 -14.55
C VAL A 71 -5.53 27.39 -13.82
N GLU A 72 -6.38 28.11 -13.09
CA GLU A 72 -5.96 29.29 -12.31
C GLU A 72 -4.97 28.88 -11.19
N GLU A 73 -5.25 27.81 -10.45
CA GLU A 73 -4.37 27.32 -9.40
C GLU A 73 -2.99 26.94 -9.95
N TRP A 74 -2.97 26.24 -11.10
CA TRP A 74 -1.73 25.93 -11.78
C TRP A 74 -0.98 27.18 -12.22
N ALA A 75 -1.70 28.13 -12.84
CA ALA A 75 -1.13 29.38 -13.31
C ALA A 75 -0.45 30.15 -12.17
N ARG A 76 -1.06 30.19 -10.98
CA ARG A 76 -0.50 30.89 -9.81
C ARG A 76 0.65 30.15 -9.15
N GLN A 77 0.53 28.84 -8.96
CA GLN A 77 1.48 28.08 -8.14
C GLN A 77 2.67 27.54 -8.93
N GLN A 78 2.42 26.99 -10.12
CA GLN A 78 3.46 26.31 -10.91
C GLN A 78 3.83 27.08 -12.18
N GLY A 79 2.86 27.74 -12.82
CA GLY A 79 3.05 28.52 -14.03
C GLY A 79 3.73 29.87 -13.81
N MET A 80 3.85 30.33 -12.54
CA MET A 80 4.38 31.65 -12.17
C MET A 80 3.71 32.80 -12.95
N MET A 81 2.44 32.60 -13.34
CA MET A 81 1.67 33.55 -14.12
C MET A 81 1.03 34.59 -13.21
N MET A 82 1.14 35.85 -13.61
CA MET A 82 0.53 36.98 -12.90
C MET A 82 -0.82 37.32 -13.54
N LYS A 83 -1.76 37.78 -12.71
CA LYS A 83 -2.98 38.45 -13.16
C LYS A 83 -2.81 39.96 -13.02
N GLU A 84 -3.62 40.73 -13.72
CA GLU A 84 -3.58 42.19 -13.65
C GLU A 84 -3.71 42.66 -12.19
N GLY A 85 -2.68 43.35 -11.68
CA GLY A 85 -2.60 43.83 -10.30
C GLY A 85 -1.84 42.92 -9.30
N ASP A 86 -1.38 41.74 -9.70
CA ASP A 86 -0.56 40.86 -8.83
C ASP A 86 0.96 41.09 -8.98
N HIS A 87 1.69 40.92 -7.88
CA HIS A 87 3.15 40.97 -7.85
C HIS A 87 3.73 39.58 -7.52
N VAL A 88 4.35 38.92 -8.50
CA VAL A 88 5.02 37.63 -8.32
C VAL A 88 6.36 37.84 -7.62
N LEU A 89 6.48 37.39 -6.36
CA LEU A 89 7.72 37.45 -5.58
C LEU A 89 8.48 36.13 -5.70
N ILE A 90 9.71 36.19 -6.22
CA ILE A 90 10.63 35.05 -6.23
C ILE A 90 11.61 35.25 -5.07
N PRO A 91 11.57 34.41 -4.01
CA PRO A 91 12.56 34.49 -2.94
C PRO A 91 13.94 34.17 -3.52
N LEU A 92 14.80 35.17 -3.60
CA LEU A 92 16.21 34.93 -3.89
C LEU A 92 16.84 34.35 -2.62
N PRO A 93 17.60 33.24 -2.70
CA PRO A 93 18.39 32.81 -1.57
C PRO A 93 19.35 33.95 -1.23
N VAL A 94 19.31 34.41 0.02
CA VAL A 94 20.35 35.31 0.51
C VAL A 94 21.68 34.57 0.35
N SER A 95 22.56 35.08 -0.51
CA SER A 95 23.94 34.61 -0.56
C SER A 95 24.52 34.83 0.82
N GLU A 96 24.70 33.71 1.52
CA GLU A 96 25.49 33.57 2.73
C GLU A 96 25.10 34.54 3.84
N THR A 97 24.31 34.06 4.81
CA THR A 97 24.52 34.50 6.19
C THR A 97 26.01 34.30 6.45
N ALA A 98 26.78 35.39 6.51
CA ALA A 98 28.14 35.34 7.00
C ALA A 98 28.04 34.70 8.38
N ILE A 99 28.45 33.44 8.48
CA ILE A 99 28.57 32.73 9.74
C ILE A 99 29.62 33.52 10.51
N GLU A 100 29.19 34.34 11.47
CA GLU A 100 30.14 34.93 12.41
C GLU A 100 30.92 33.76 13.02
N PRO A 101 32.26 33.77 12.95
CA PRO A 101 33.04 32.69 13.49
C PRO A 101 32.76 32.60 14.99
N THR A 102 32.16 31.50 15.43
CA THR A 102 32.05 31.16 16.85
C THR A 102 33.44 31.23 17.46
N ALA A 103 33.63 32.11 18.44
CA ALA A 103 34.91 32.27 19.12
C ALA A 103 35.37 30.91 19.67
N THR A 104 36.50 30.41 19.18
CA THR A 104 37.15 29.22 19.73
C THR A 104 37.51 29.51 21.19
N PRO A 105 37.11 28.69 22.17
CA PRO A 105 37.51 28.92 23.54
C PRO A 105 39.03 28.84 23.63
N THR A 106 39.67 29.93 24.06
CA THR A 106 41.09 29.93 24.40
C THR A 106 41.27 28.95 25.55
N ILE A 107 41.94 27.83 25.30
CA ILE A 107 42.33 26.90 26.34
C ILE A 107 43.37 27.64 27.19
N GLN A 108 42.96 28.08 28.38
CA GLN A 108 43.89 28.62 29.37
C GLN A 108 44.87 27.48 29.71
N PRO A 109 46.19 27.62 29.47
CA PRO A 109 47.13 26.61 29.92
C PRO A 109 47.04 26.54 31.45
N THR A 110 46.77 25.35 31.99
CA THR A 110 46.76 25.12 33.44
C THR A 110 48.13 25.54 33.98
N GLN A 111 48.15 26.57 34.81
CA GLN A 111 49.36 27.04 35.45
C GLN A 111 49.83 25.98 36.44
N VAL A 112 50.75 25.13 36.02
CA VAL A 112 51.40 24.15 36.90
C VAL A 112 52.50 24.85 37.69
N GLU A 113 52.53 24.65 39.00
CA GLU A 113 53.61 25.18 39.82
C GLU A 113 54.90 24.39 39.56
N ASN A 114 56.05 25.07 39.59
CA ASN A 114 57.34 24.49 39.22
C ASN A 114 57.65 23.17 39.96
N TRP A 115 57.23 23.04 41.22
CA TRP A 115 57.46 21.82 42.01
C TRP A 115 56.69 20.60 41.46
N GLN A 116 55.51 20.80 40.86
CA GLN A 116 54.72 19.72 40.26
C GLN A 116 55.42 19.18 39.00
N VAL A 117 56.09 20.05 38.26
CA VAL A 117 56.93 19.67 37.11
C VAL A 117 58.13 18.84 37.58
N TRP A 118 58.81 19.28 38.64
CA TRP A 118 59.94 18.54 39.21
C TRP A 118 59.52 17.18 39.77
N GLN A 119 58.39 17.10 40.46
CA GLN A 119 57.87 15.83 40.96
C GLN A 119 57.61 14.85 39.82
N LYS A 120 56.94 15.29 38.74
CA LYS A 120 56.72 14.45 37.56
C LYS A 120 58.02 13.96 36.93
N LEU A 121 59.02 14.84 36.77
CA LEU A 121 60.30 14.46 36.16
C LEU A 121 61.11 13.46 37.00
N ILE A 122 60.97 13.48 38.33
CA ILE A 122 61.72 12.61 39.24
C ILE A 122 61.04 11.26 39.44
N PHE A 123 59.70 11.21 39.43
CA PHE A 123 58.93 10.03 39.85
C PHE A 123 58.07 9.38 38.74
N ASP A 124 57.93 10.00 37.56
CA ASP A 124 57.10 9.53 36.44
C ASP A 124 57.97 9.05 35.24
N GLN A 125 59.18 8.52 35.51
CA GLN A 125 60.05 7.83 34.54
C GLN A 125 60.02 6.31 34.71
#